data_AF-A0A6J8AJ08-F1
#
_entry.id   AF-A0A6J8AJ08-F1
#
_cell.length_a   1.000
_cell.length_b   1.000
_cell.length_c   1.000
_cell.angle_alpha   90.00
_cell.angle_beta   90.00
_cell.angle_gamma   90.00
#
_symmetry.space_group_name_H-M   'P 1'
#
loop_
_entity.id
_entity.type
_entity.pdbx_description
1 polymer ?
#
loop_
_entity_poly.entity_id
_entity_poly.type
_entity_poly.pdbx_seq_one_letter_code
_entity_poly.pdbx_strand_id
1 'polypeptide(L)'
;MYNLPFFLELFEKKYTKIEWKRLTKSATNEHWTNKLRLECEEKSTLQNLAISNLGIGVTHPVWATVSSSVSDIRKAITKSRMLTGIYLLQAHRHRFNQAEVDPICPNCRTETEDLCHVLTICLLYMNIRIALYTPIKNFMLSIISETKWTTHFSNRDAICTLKVDCQNITNLGIIPNNPEILGKIENMSRIYCYEIHKKEIIHRDITLPWSTQLPIKTPITIFTTMCQLKLLQNFEMEQNEFPVRFGMDDPNTTWRHGKPDYTVVNNKYMREKSKNHQTGSLEKTVENLVKSWEMESTHKSDLKVVLTYIVTIVNP
;
A
#
# COMPACT_ATOMS: atom_id res chain seq x y z
N MET A 1 -26.49 -1.11 -3.44
CA MET A 1 -26.67 -2.41 -4.12
C MET A 1 -25.74 -2.46 -5.32
N TYR A 2 -25.26 -3.65 -5.72
CA TYR A 2 -24.21 -3.83 -6.74
C TYR A 2 -24.64 -3.56 -8.20
N ASN A 3 -25.77 -2.89 -8.45
CA ASN A 3 -26.33 -2.70 -9.81
C ASN A 3 -26.48 -4.02 -10.61
N LEU A 4 -26.83 -5.12 -9.93
CA LEU A 4 -27.16 -6.38 -10.60
C LEU A 4 -28.49 -6.24 -11.36
N PRO A 5 -28.70 -6.99 -12.46
CA PRO A 5 -29.97 -6.99 -13.17
C PRO A 5 -31.12 -7.31 -12.22
N PHE A 6 -32.28 -6.71 -12.50
CA PHE A 6 -33.48 -7.04 -11.74
C PHE A 6 -33.86 -8.51 -11.96
N PHE A 7 -34.50 -9.12 -10.96
CA PHE A 7 -34.83 -10.55 -10.99
C PHE A 7 -35.61 -10.96 -12.25
N LEU A 8 -36.51 -10.10 -12.76
CA LEU A 8 -37.26 -10.38 -13.99
C LEU A 8 -36.36 -10.51 -15.22
N GLU A 9 -35.35 -9.64 -15.37
CA GLU A 9 -34.38 -9.72 -16.48
C GLU A 9 -33.56 -11.02 -16.43
N LEU A 10 -33.30 -11.55 -15.23
CA LEU A 10 -32.61 -12.83 -15.04
C LEU A 10 -33.46 -14.03 -15.48
N PHE A 11 -34.78 -13.92 -15.44
CA PHE A 11 -35.70 -14.96 -15.92
C PHE A 11 -35.86 -14.93 -17.44
N GLU A 12 -35.96 -13.72 -18.02
CA GLU A 12 -36.07 -13.55 -19.47
C GLU A 12 -34.77 -13.96 -20.18
N LYS A 13 -33.62 -13.63 -19.58
CA LYS A 13 -32.31 -13.95 -20.14
C LYS A 13 -31.74 -15.19 -19.47
N LYS A 14 -31.70 -16.32 -20.19
CA LYS A 14 -31.10 -17.57 -19.70
C LYS A 14 -29.58 -17.46 -19.60
N TYR A 15 -29.08 -16.92 -18.49
CA TYR A 15 -27.65 -16.87 -18.20
C TYR A 15 -27.10 -18.27 -17.89
N THR A 16 -25.99 -18.63 -18.50
CA THR A 16 -25.19 -19.77 -18.04
C THR A 16 -24.56 -19.46 -16.68
N LYS A 17 -24.20 -20.51 -15.91
CA LYS A 17 -23.50 -20.37 -14.61
C LYS A 17 -22.23 -19.50 -14.72
N ILE A 18 -21.49 -19.63 -15.82
CA ILE A 18 -20.24 -18.89 -16.06
C ILE A 18 -20.54 -17.41 -16.31
N GLU A 19 -21.54 -17.11 -17.15
CA GLU A 19 -21.93 -15.72 -17.42
C GLU A 19 -22.45 -15.03 -16.16
N TRP A 20 -23.27 -15.71 -15.35
CA TRP A 20 -23.76 -15.19 -14.09
C TRP A 20 -22.62 -14.87 -13.11
N LYS A 21 -21.64 -15.78 -12.98
CA LYS A 21 -20.44 -15.53 -12.15
C LYS A 21 -19.66 -14.32 -12.65
N ARG A 22 -19.45 -14.21 -13.97
CA ARG A 22 -18.73 -13.08 -14.58
C ARG A 22 -19.47 -11.77 -14.34
N LEU A 23 -20.79 -11.76 -14.51
CA LEU A 23 -21.64 -10.59 -14.28
C LEU A 23 -21.60 -10.15 -12.82
N THR A 24 -21.80 -11.09 -11.90
CA THR A 24 -21.77 -10.81 -10.45
C THR A 24 -20.41 -10.28 -10.02
N LYS A 25 -19.32 -10.89 -10.50
CA LYS A 25 -17.96 -10.43 -10.22
C LYS A 25 -17.70 -9.03 -10.79
N SER A 26 -18.12 -8.76 -12.02
CA SER A 26 -17.95 -7.45 -12.67
C SER A 26 -18.69 -6.36 -11.89
N ALA A 27 -19.96 -6.59 -11.59
CA ALA A 27 -20.82 -5.65 -10.86
C ALA A 27 -20.30 -5.38 -9.44
N THR A 28 -19.82 -6.43 -8.77
CA THR A 28 -19.18 -6.32 -7.44
C THR A 28 -17.90 -5.51 -7.51
N ASN A 29 -17.00 -5.83 -8.45
CA ASN A 29 -15.74 -5.12 -8.63
C ASN A 29 -15.96 -3.65 -8.99
N GLU A 30 -16.92 -3.35 -9.86
CA GLU A 30 -17.27 -1.99 -10.27
C GLU A 30 -17.77 -1.18 -9.07
N HIS A 31 -18.72 -1.73 -8.30
CA HIS A 31 -19.22 -1.07 -7.09
C HIS A 31 -18.10 -0.74 -6.10
N TRP A 32 -17.24 -1.72 -5.77
CA TRP A 32 -16.14 -1.50 -4.84
C TRP A 32 -15.05 -0.60 -5.40
N THR A 33 -14.81 -0.62 -6.71
CA THR A 33 -13.88 0.30 -7.37
C THR A 33 -14.40 1.74 -7.27
N ASN A 34 -15.68 1.97 -7.56
CA ASN A 34 -16.29 3.30 -7.46
C ASN A 34 -16.28 3.81 -6.01
N LYS A 35 -16.63 2.94 -5.05
CA LYS A 35 -16.57 3.28 -3.64
C LYS A 35 -15.15 3.63 -3.18
N LEU A 36 -14.16 2.83 -3.58
CA LEU A 36 -12.75 3.09 -3.27
C LEU A 36 -12.31 4.44 -3.82
N ARG A 37 -12.69 4.77 -5.07
CA ARG A 37 -12.35 6.05 -5.70
C ARG A 37 -12.94 7.23 -4.94
N LEU A 38 -14.23 7.17 -4.59
CA LEU A 38 -14.90 8.21 -3.80
C LEU A 38 -14.22 8.41 -2.44
N GLU A 39 -13.91 7.32 -1.72
CA GLU A 39 -13.18 7.40 -0.44
C GLU A 39 -11.75 7.94 -0.60
N CYS A 40 -11.13 7.77 -1.77
CA CYS A 40 -9.83 8.34 -2.07
C CYS A 40 -9.90 9.85 -2.37
N GLU A 41 -10.94 10.31 -3.05
CA GLU A 41 -11.16 11.73 -3.38
C GLU A 41 -11.35 12.58 -2.13
N GLU A 42 -11.98 12.03 -1.10
CA GLU A 42 -12.16 12.70 0.20
C GLU A 42 -10.85 12.87 0.99
N LYS A 43 -9.79 12.14 0.64
CA LYS A 43 -8.53 12.11 1.41
C LYS A 43 -7.47 12.99 0.77
N SER A 44 -7.20 14.15 1.38
CA SER A 44 -6.14 15.07 0.94
C SER A 44 -4.74 14.43 0.89
N THR A 45 -4.48 13.38 1.68
CA THR A 45 -3.19 12.66 1.66
C THR A 45 -2.97 11.89 0.35
N LEU A 46 -4.04 11.61 -0.40
CA LEU A 46 -4.01 10.87 -1.67
C LEU A 46 -4.05 11.80 -2.89
N GLN A 47 -3.85 13.11 -2.72
CA GLN A 47 -3.88 14.09 -3.81
C GLN A 47 -2.88 13.82 -4.95
N ASN A 48 -1.81 13.06 -4.66
CA ASN A 48 -0.78 12.71 -5.65
C ASN A 48 -1.10 11.42 -6.41
N LEU A 49 -2.11 10.65 -5.99
CA LEU A 49 -2.47 9.35 -6.56
C LEU A 49 -3.45 9.52 -7.72
N ALA A 50 -3.22 8.82 -8.82
CA ALA A 50 -4.10 8.77 -9.98
C ALA A 50 -5.34 7.92 -9.68
N ILE A 51 -6.32 8.51 -8.99
CA ILE A 51 -7.54 7.83 -8.52
C ILE A 51 -8.30 7.14 -9.67
N SER A 52 -8.30 7.72 -10.87
CA SER A 52 -8.98 7.16 -12.04
C SER A 52 -8.49 5.76 -12.43
N ASN A 53 -7.24 5.43 -12.07
CA ASN A 53 -6.61 4.14 -12.41
C ASN A 53 -6.68 3.12 -11.27
N LEU A 54 -7.28 3.48 -10.13
CA LEU A 54 -7.54 2.54 -9.06
C LEU A 54 -8.66 1.59 -9.46
N GLY A 55 -8.50 0.31 -9.11
CA GLY A 55 -9.48 -0.73 -9.38
C GLY A 55 -9.22 -1.98 -8.54
N ILE A 56 -10.30 -2.67 -8.17
CA ILE A 56 -10.19 -3.93 -7.43
C ILE A 56 -9.46 -4.97 -8.30
N GLY A 57 -8.36 -5.52 -7.77
CA GLY A 57 -7.51 -6.49 -8.48
C GLY A 57 -6.53 -5.85 -9.48
N VAL A 58 -6.47 -4.52 -9.57
CA VAL A 58 -5.49 -3.80 -10.39
C VAL A 58 -4.32 -3.37 -9.52
N THR A 59 -3.12 -3.78 -9.91
CA THR A 59 -1.88 -3.39 -9.21
C THR A 59 -1.39 -2.04 -9.71
N HIS A 60 -1.09 -1.12 -8.80
CA HIS A 60 -0.51 0.18 -9.14
C HIS A 60 0.88 0.01 -9.80
N PRO A 61 1.28 0.83 -10.80
CA PRO A 61 2.56 0.68 -11.50
C PRO A 61 3.79 0.64 -10.62
N VAL A 62 3.75 1.35 -9.49
CA VAL A 62 4.82 1.33 -8.46
C VAL A 62 5.21 -0.09 -8.05
N TRP A 63 4.26 -1.02 -8.07
CA TRP A 63 4.42 -2.44 -7.75
C TRP A 63 4.52 -3.34 -9.00
N ALA A 64 4.01 -2.90 -10.15
CA ALA A 64 3.94 -3.72 -11.36
C ALA A 64 5.32 -4.12 -11.92
N THR A 65 6.34 -3.26 -11.73
CA THR A 65 7.70 -3.48 -12.24
C THR A 65 8.70 -3.86 -11.15
N VAL A 66 8.22 -4.34 -9.99
CA VAL A 66 9.08 -4.68 -8.85
C VAL A 66 9.60 -6.11 -8.97
N SER A 67 10.91 -6.26 -8.93
CA SER A 67 11.60 -7.55 -8.80
C SER A 67 11.43 -8.13 -7.39
N SER A 68 11.68 -9.43 -7.24
CA SER A 68 11.71 -10.10 -5.93
C SER A 68 12.87 -9.68 -5.02
N SER A 69 13.73 -8.76 -5.46
CA SER A 69 14.88 -8.31 -4.68
C SER A 69 14.45 -7.40 -3.51
N VAL A 70 15.05 -7.61 -2.34
CA VAL A 70 14.77 -6.81 -1.13
C VAL A 70 15.02 -5.32 -1.37
N SER A 71 16.05 -4.99 -2.15
CA SER A 71 16.37 -3.61 -2.51
C SER A 71 15.24 -2.95 -3.30
N ASP A 72 14.70 -3.62 -4.31
CA ASP A 72 13.65 -3.06 -5.16
C ASP A 72 12.30 -2.95 -4.42
N ILE A 73 11.99 -3.94 -3.58
CA ILE A 73 10.84 -3.87 -2.66
C ILE A 73 10.96 -2.64 -1.76
N ARG A 74 12.13 -2.37 -1.15
CA ARG A 74 12.32 -1.17 -0.31
C ARG A 74 12.14 0.13 -1.07
N LYS A 75 12.58 0.19 -2.33
CA LYS A 75 12.37 1.36 -3.19
C LYS A 75 10.87 1.57 -3.45
N ALA A 76 10.14 0.49 -3.75
CA ALA A 76 8.69 0.54 -4.01
C ALA A 76 7.93 1.01 -2.77
N ILE A 77 8.24 0.45 -1.60
CA ILE A 77 7.68 0.87 -0.30
C ILE A 77 7.87 2.36 -0.06
N THR A 78 9.09 2.84 -0.29
CA THR A 78 9.44 4.24 -0.07
C THR A 78 8.61 5.15 -0.98
N LYS A 79 8.55 4.82 -2.28
CA LYS A 79 7.74 5.58 -3.23
C LYS A 79 6.24 5.50 -2.92
N SER A 80 5.72 4.34 -2.53
CA SER A 80 4.31 4.19 -2.10
C SER A 80 3.97 5.06 -0.90
N ARG A 81 4.89 5.24 0.06
CA ARG A 81 4.69 6.17 1.19
C ARG A 81 4.60 7.62 0.72
N MET A 82 5.43 8.02 -0.24
CA MET A 82 5.37 9.36 -0.84
C MET A 82 4.06 9.57 -1.61
N LEU A 83 3.65 8.57 -2.39
CA LEU A 83 2.40 8.55 -3.16
C LEU A 83 1.15 8.69 -2.30
N THR A 84 1.13 8.00 -1.15
CA THR A 84 -0.04 7.95 -0.26
C THR A 84 -0.05 9.04 0.82
N GLY A 85 0.94 9.93 0.83
CA GLY A 85 1.05 10.99 1.84
C GLY A 85 1.43 10.48 3.25
N ILE A 86 1.94 9.26 3.35
CA ILE A 86 2.40 8.63 4.61
C ILE A 86 3.90 8.91 4.87
N TYR A 87 4.59 9.49 3.90
CA TYR A 87 5.99 9.89 4.05
C TYR A 87 6.12 11.09 5.02
N LEU A 88 6.79 10.87 6.16
CA LEU A 88 6.81 11.82 7.29
C LEU A 88 7.79 12.98 7.09
N LEU A 89 7.27 14.11 6.63
CA LEU A 89 7.98 15.39 6.49
C LEU A 89 7.58 16.40 7.58
N GLN A 90 8.34 17.50 7.75
CA GLN A 90 8.02 18.53 8.75
C GLN A 90 6.64 19.15 8.53
N ALA A 91 6.23 19.37 7.27
CA ALA A 91 4.87 19.87 6.98
C ALA A 91 3.78 18.94 7.53
N HIS A 92 4.00 17.62 7.45
CA HIS A 92 3.07 16.63 7.99
C HIS A 92 3.11 16.61 9.52
N ARG A 93 4.31 16.69 10.12
CA ARG A 93 4.48 16.75 11.58
C ARG A 93 3.80 17.99 12.15
N HIS A 94 4.02 19.16 11.56
CA HIS A 94 3.36 20.40 11.93
C HIS A 94 1.83 20.28 11.90
N ARG A 95 1.28 19.60 10.88
CA ARG A 95 -0.17 19.44 10.73
C ARG A 95 -0.79 18.46 11.73
N PHE A 96 -0.09 17.40 12.10
CA PHE A 96 -0.69 16.27 12.83
C PHE A 96 -0.13 16.01 14.25
N ASN A 97 1.01 16.61 14.62
CA ASN A 97 1.54 16.47 15.96
C ASN A 97 0.83 17.42 16.93
N GLN A 98 0.65 16.97 18.17
CA GLN A 98 0.14 17.81 19.26
C GLN A 98 1.19 18.85 19.72
N ALA A 99 2.47 18.55 19.55
CA ALA A 99 3.56 19.46 19.84
C ALA A 99 3.78 20.42 18.67
N GLU A 100 4.15 21.66 18.98
CA GLU A 100 4.52 22.65 17.98
C GLU A 100 5.80 22.21 17.26
N VAL A 101 5.68 21.95 15.96
CA VAL A 101 6.79 21.59 15.08
C VAL A 101 6.87 22.64 13.98
N ASP A 102 8.05 23.23 13.78
CA ASP A 102 8.28 24.17 12.68
C ASP A 102 8.12 23.44 11.32
N PRO A 103 7.22 23.88 10.42
CA PRO A 103 7.04 23.25 9.12
C PRO A 103 8.22 23.47 8.17
N ILE A 104 9.14 24.40 8.46
CA ILE A 104 10.28 24.74 7.61
C ILE A 104 11.25 23.56 7.50
N CYS A 105 11.80 23.37 6.29
CA CYS A 105 12.79 22.33 6.03
C CYS A 105 14.03 22.50 6.92
N PRO A 106 14.38 21.50 7.75
CA PRO A 106 15.50 21.61 8.67
C PRO A 106 16.84 21.66 7.93
N ASN A 107 16.87 21.20 6.69
CA ASN A 107 18.08 21.08 5.89
C ASN A 107 18.45 22.38 5.18
N CYS A 108 17.48 23.05 4.54
CA CYS A 108 17.75 24.27 3.78
C CYS A 108 17.26 25.55 4.49
N ARG A 109 16.29 25.43 5.41
CA ARG A 109 15.65 26.53 6.14
C ARG A 109 15.04 27.62 5.24
N THR A 110 14.65 27.30 4.01
CA THR A 110 14.12 28.29 3.05
C THR A 110 12.61 28.25 2.89
N GLU A 111 12.00 27.06 2.85
CA GLU A 111 10.55 26.89 2.69
C GLU A 111 10.07 25.65 3.46
N THR A 112 8.75 25.48 3.54
CA THR A 112 8.08 24.34 4.18
C THR A 112 8.59 23.01 3.62
N GLU A 113 8.89 22.03 4.49
CA GLU A 113 9.29 20.67 4.08
C GLU A 113 8.05 19.88 3.65
N ASP A 114 7.57 20.13 2.44
CA ASP A 114 6.61 19.27 1.77
C ASP A 114 7.28 18.37 0.72
N LEU A 115 6.49 17.46 0.14
CA LEU A 115 6.99 16.50 -0.82
C LEU A 115 7.54 17.20 -2.08
N CYS A 116 6.90 18.29 -2.52
CA CYS A 116 7.33 19.06 -3.68
C CYS A 116 8.70 19.68 -3.41
N HIS A 117 8.89 20.33 -2.26
CA HIS A 117 10.16 20.91 -1.82
C HIS A 117 11.29 19.89 -1.82
N VAL A 118 11.09 18.75 -1.15
CA VAL A 118 12.10 17.68 -1.03
C VAL A 118 12.49 17.13 -2.41
N LEU A 119 11.49 16.87 -3.26
CA LEU A 119 11.72 16.27 -4.57
C LEU A 119 12.18 17.27 -5.63
N THR A 120 12.04 18.59 -5.46
CA THR A 120 12.32 19.55 -6.54
C THR A 120 13.33 20.63 -6.19
N ILE A 121 13.39 21.12 -4.93
CA ILE A 121 14.11 22.37 -4.60
C ILE A 121 15.20 22.20 -3.55
N CYS A 122 14.95 21.44 -2.47
CA CYS A 122 15.82 21.39 -1.30
C CYS A 122 17.33 21.23 -1.63
N LEU A 123 18.17 22.19 -1.26
CA LEU A 123 19.59 22.23 -1.68
C LEU A 123 20.39 20.99 -1.26
N LEU A 124 20.03 20.36 -0.14
CA LEU A 124 20.67 19.13 0.35
C LEU A 124 20.66 17.99 -0.69
N TYR A 125 19.61 17.91 -1.51
CA TYR A 125 19.45 16.84 -2.49
C TYR A 125 19.87 17.24 -3.90
N MET A 126 20.42 18.44 -4.12
CA MET A 126 20.72 18.97 -5.46
C MET A 126 21.54 17.99 -6.32
N ASN A 127 22.61 17.41 -5.77
CA ASN A 127 23.46 16.47 -6.51
C ASN A 127 22.70 15.20 -6.92
N ILE A 128 21.90 14.63 -6.01
CA ILE A 128 21.06 13.44 -6.27
C ILE A 128 20.02 13.79 -7.34
N ARG A 129 19.40 14.97 -7.22
CA ARG A 129 18.40 15.42 -8.20
C ARG A 129 19.01 15.55 -9.57
N ILE A 130 20.14 16.23 -9.73
CA ILE A 130 20.79 16.40 -11.04
C ILE A 130 21.13 15.02 -11.63
N ALA A 131 21.76 14.15 -10.84
CA ALA A 131 22.20 12.84 -11.30
C ALA A 131 21.04 11.93 -11.75
N LEU A 132 19.93 11.90 -11.00
CA LEU A 132 18.83 10.97 -11.24
C LEU A 132 17.66 11.57 -12.04
N TYR A 133 17.47 12.89 -12.02
CA TYR A 133 16.43 13.56 -12.80
C TYR A 133 16.83 13.74 -14.26
N THR A 134 18.11 13.97 -14.55
CA THR A 134 18.59 14.17 -15.93
C THR A 134 18.22 12.99 -16.84
N PRO A 135 18.43 11.71 -16.44
CA PRO A 135 17.98 10.56 -17.22
C PRO A 135 16.45 10.52 -17.42
N ILE A 136 15.67 10.86 -16.39
CA ILE A 136 14.21 10.91 -16.48
C ILE A 136 13.77 11.97 -17.49
N LYS A 137 14.33 13.19 -17.40
CA LYS A 137 14.06 14.30 -18.32
C LYS A 137 14.44 13.93 -19.77
N ASN A 138 15.63 13.37 -19.98
CA ASN A 138 16.08 12.97 -21.32
C ASN A 138 15.20 11.87 -21.91
N PHE A 139 14.79 10.89 -21.10
CA PHE A 139 13.85 9.86 -21.53
C PHE A 139 12.48 10.47 -21.89
N MET A 140 11.99 11.40 -21.08
CA MET A 140 10.76 12.12 -21.36
C MET A 140 10.83 12.93 -22.66
N LEU A 141 11.91 13.67 -22.88
CA LEU A 141 12.16 14.42 -24.13
C LEU A 141 12.30 13.52 -25.36
N SER A 142 12.63 12.23 -25.18
CA SER A 142 12.61 11.26 -26.28
C SER A 142 11.20 10.79 -26.67
N ILE A 143 10.22 10.97 -25.77
CA ILE A 143 8.82 10.57 -25.96
C ILE A 143 7.97 11.77 -26.38
N ILE A 144 8.23 12.94 -25.80
CA ILE A 144 7.48 14.18 -26.04
C ILE A 144 8.40 15.28 -26.53
N SER A 145 7.87 16.22 -27.33
CA SER A 145 8.66 17.35 -27.82
C SER A 145 9.10 18.28 -26.70
N GLU A 146 10.20 19.00 -26.90
CA GLU A 146 10.70 20.00 -25.95
C GLU A 146 9.68 21.11 -25.66
N THR A 147 8.87 21.48 -26.65
CA THR A 147 7.75 22.41 -26.48
C THR A 147 6.72 21.86 -25.50
N LYS A 148 6.26 20.61 -25.68
CA LYS A 148 5.33 19.96 -24.74
C LYS A 148 5.93 19.83 -23.35
N TRP A 149 7.21 19.49 -23.27
CA TRP A 149 7.92 19.41 -22.00
C TRP A 149 7.89 20.75 -21.27
N THR A 150 8.27 21.83 -21.94
CA THR A 150 8.31 23.17 -21.35
C THR A 150 6.92 23.62 -20.93
N THR A 151 5.89 23.39 -21.75
CA THR A 151 4.51 23.76 -21.43
C THR A 151 3.99 23.04 -20.17
N HIS A 152 4.24 21.74 -20.04
CA HIS A 152 3.64 20.93 -18.96
C HIS A 152 4.52 20.80 -17.71
N PHE A 153 5.83 20.94 -17.83
CA PHE A 153 6.80 20.74 -16.73
C PHE A 153 7.54 22.02 -16.33
N SER A 154 6.97 23.20 -16.63
CA SER A 154 7.45 24.47 -16.07
C SER A 154 7.13 24.60 -14.58
N ASN A 155 6.05 23.97 -14.10
CA ASN A 155 5.67 23.98 -12.69
C ASN A 155 6.37 22.83 -11.92
N ARG A 156 6.93 23.14 -10.75
CA ARG A 156 7.46 22.18 -9.77
C ARG A 156 6.45 21.09 -9.39
N ASP A 157 5.16 21.42 -9.31
CA ASP A 157 4.13 20.45 -8.93
C ASP A 157 3.96 19.37 -9.99
N ALA A 158 4.00 19.73 -11.28
CA ALA A 158 3.95 18.76 -12.36
C ALA A 158 5.19 17.84 -12.36
N ILE A 159 6.36 18.38 -12.03
CA ILE A 159 7.60 17.60 -11.86
C ILE A 159 7.49 16.67 -10.64
N CYS A 160 6.91 17.15 -9.54
CA CYS A 160 6.66 16.34 -8.35
C CYS A 160 5.70 15.18 -8.68
N THR A 161 4.59 15.47 -9.35
CA THR A 161 3.64 14.45 -9.84
C THR A 161 4.33 13.44 -10.75
N LEU A 162 5.19 13.86 -11.69
CA LEU A 162 5.95 12.93 -12.53
C LEU A 162 6.80 11.94 -11.73
N LYS A 163 7.41 12.41 -10.65
CA LYS A 163 8.29 11.60 -9.80
C LYS A 163 7.49 10.66 -8.90
N VAL A 164 6.30 11.07 -8.46
CA VAL A 164 5.51 10.34 -7.47
C VAL A 164 4.50 9.41 -8.14
N ASP A 165 3.80 9.89 -9.17
CA ASP A 165 2.81 9.15 -9.94
C ASP A 165 2.77 9.59 -11.41
N CYS A 166 3.44 8.81 -12.27
CA CYS A 166 3.45 9.10 -13.71
C CYS A 166 2.09 8.86 -14.38
N GLN A 167 1.16 8.12 -13.76
CA GLN A 167 -0.14 7.85 -14.35
C GLN A 167 -1.01 9.10 -14.46
N ASN A 168 -0.89 10.03 -13.51
CA ASN A 168 -1.61 11.30 -13.55
C ASN A 168 -1.27 12.09 -14.83
N ILE A 169 -0.04 11.98 -15.31
CA ILE A 169 0.42 12.66 -16.52
C ILE A 169 -0.11 11.98 -17.78
N THR A 170 -0.24 10.66 -17.75
CA THR A 170 -0.91 9.89 -18.81
C THR A 170 -2.39 10.22 -18.91
N ASN A 171 -3.07 10.38 -17.78
CA ASN A 171 -4.48 10.77 -17.75
C ASN A 171 -4.72 12.16 -18.36
N LEU A 172 -3.74 13.06 -18.24
CA LEU A 172 -3.74 14.37 -18.90
C LEU A 172 -3.42 14.32 -20.40
N GLY A 173 -3.14 13.13 -20.96
CA GLY A 173 -2.80 12.95 -22.37
C GLY A 173 -1.42 13.48 -22.75
N ILE A 174 -0.56 13.77 -21.78
CA ILE A 174 0.79 14.33 -22.02
C ILE A 174 1.73 13.22 -22.52
N ILE A 175 1.67 12.04 -21.91
CA ILE A 175 2.45 10.85 -22.28
C ILE A 175 1.50 9.80 -22.85
N PRO A 176 1.89 9.05 -23.91
CA PRO A 176 1.11 7.92 -24.39
C PRO A 176 0.86 6.88 -23.28
N ASN A 177 -0.33 6.29 -23.27
CA ASN A 177 -0.69 5.20 -22.37
C ASN A 177 -0.05 3.87 -22.85
N ASN A 178 1.27 3.78 -22.73
CA ASN A 178 2.05 2.60 -23.11
C ASN A 178 2.70 1.99 -21.85
N PRO A 179 2.41 0.72 -21.51
CA PRO A 179 2.91 0.06 -20.29
C PRO A 179 4.45 0.01 -20.18
N GLU A 180 5.16 -0.11 -21.29
CA GLU A 180 6.63 -0.16 -21.31
C GLU A 180 7.22 1.20 -20.95
N ILE A 181 6.68 2.27 -21.55
CA ILE A 181 7.06 3.65 -21.25
C ILE A 181 6.79 3.97 -19.77
N LEU A 182 5.59 3.64 -19.29
CA LEU A 182 5.20 3.87 -17.89
C LEU A 182 6.07 3.06 -16.93
N GLY A 183 6.30 1.79 -17.23
CA GLY A 183 7.15 0.93 -16.41
C GLY A 183 8.57 1.47 -16.27
N LYS A 184 9.13 2.04 -17.35
CA LYS A 184 10.47 2.64 -17.36
C LYS A 184 10.52 3.95 -16.57
N ILE A 185 9.55 4.85 -16.75
CA ILE A 185 9.45 6.09 -15.95
C ILE A 185 9.28 5.75 -14.47
N GLU A 186 8.41 4.78 -14.16
CA GLU A 186 8.10 4.35 -12.81
C GLU A 186 9.33 3.75 -12.12
N ASN A 187 10.10 2.92 -12.82
CA ASN A 187 11.35 2.37 -12.28
C ASN A 187 12.40 3.46 -11.98
N MET A 188 12.62 4.39 -12.92
CA MET A 188 13.59 5.48 -12.72
C MET A 188 13.19 6.40 -11.55
N SER A 189 11.90 6.75 -11.49
CA SER A 189 11.36 7.59 -10.41
C SER A 189 11.33 6.87 -9.06
N ARG A 190 11.12 5.55 -9.03
CA ARG A 190 11.26 4.72 -7.82
C ARG A 190 12.69 4.75 -7.27
N ILE A 191 13.70 4.65 -8.14
CA ILE A 191 15.11 4.81 -7.74
C ILE A 191 15.36 6.23 -7.22
N TYR A 192 14.85 7.24 -7.91
CA TYR A 192 14.94 8.65 -7.52
C TYR A 192 14.42 8.90 -6.10
N CYS A 193 13.19 8.50 -5.82
CA CYS A 193 12.55 8.65 -4.50
C CYS A 193 13.34 7.95 -3.39
N TYR A 194 13.87 6.76 -3.68
CA TYR A 194 14.64 5.99 -2.71
C TYR A 194 16.00 6.60 -2.37
N GLU A 195 16.73 7.14 -3.34
CA GLU A 195 18.03 7.77 -3.06
C GLU A 195 17.86 9.07 -2.26
N ILE A 196 16.77 9.82 -2.49
CA ILE A 196 16.42 10.95 -1.63
C ILE A 196 16.13 10.47 -0.21
N HIS A 197 15.30 9.43 -0.05
CA HIS A 197 14.98 8.86 1.26
C HIS A 197 16.21 8.37 2.01
N LYS A 198 17.13 7.66 1.33
CA LYS A 198 18.39 7.20 1.90
C LYS A 198 19.24 8.36 2.39
N LYS A 199 19.32 9.46 1.63
CA LYS A 199 20.05 10.67 2.04
C LYS A 199 19.39 11.36 3.23
N GLU A 200 18.06 11.38 3.28
CA GLU A 200 17.29 11.92 4.40
C GLU A 200 17.53 11.13 5.69
N ILE A 201 17.47 9.79 5.64
CA ILE A 201 17.77 8.94 6.80
C ILE A 201 19.17 9.25 7.34
N ILE A 202 20.18 9.25 6.48
CA ILE A 202 21.58 9.53 6.90
C ILE A 202 21.68 10.90 7.58
N HIS A 203 20.95 11.91 7.09
CA HIS A 203 21.00 13.25 7.66
C HIS A 203 20.24 13.36 8.99
N ARG A 204 19.14 12.61 9.17
CA ARG A 204 18.32 12.61 10.40
C ARG A 204 18.92 11.72 11.50
N ASP A 205 19.52 10.58 11.15
CA ASP A 205 20.12 9.62 12.09
C ASP A 205 21.41 10.12 12.75
N ILE A 206 22.02 11.21 12.25
CA ILE A 206 23.09 11.91 12.98
C ILE A 206 22.57 12.53 14.29
N THR A 207 21.25 12.53 14.53
CA THR A 207 20.64 13.08 15.75
C THR A 207 19.85 12.11 16.62
N LEU A 208 19.47 10.89 16.20
CA LEU A 208 18.73 9.92 17.06
C LEU A 208 18.95 8.43 16.68
N PRO A 209 18.91 7.48 17.65
CA PRO A 209 19.15 6.05 17.41
C PRO A 209 17.97 5.33 16.72
N TRP A 210 18.31 4.33 15.90
CA TRP A 210 17.46 3.49 15.04
C TRP A 210 16.21 2.84 15.69
N SER A 211 16.12 2.81 17.03
CA SER A 211 15.12 2.06 17.77
C SER A 211 13.72 2.69 17.81
N THR A 212 13.54 3.93 17.36
CA THR A 212 12.23 4.63 17.33
C THR A 212 11.55 4.65 15.97
N GLN A 213 12.14 4.07 14.92
CA GLN A 213 11.43 3.87 13.66
C GLN A 213 10.51 2.65 13.81
N LEU A 214 9.19 2.91 13.81
CA LEU A 214 8.12 1.91 13.85
C LEU A 214 8.53 0.64 13.10
N PRO A 215 8.35 -0.57 13.70
CA PRO A 215 8.76 -1.81 13.08
C PRO A 215 8.18 -1.88 11.68
N ILE A 216 9.03 -2.24 10.71
CA ILE A 216 8.63 -2.53 9.33
C ILE A 216 7.70 -3.75 9.36
N LYS A 217 6.43 -3.54 9.71
CA LYS A 217 5.35 -4.45 9.32
C LYS A 217 5.27 -4.34 7.81
N THR A 218 5.48 -5.45 7.13
CA THR A 218 5.48 -5.53 5.66
C THR A 218 4.26 -4.81 5.07
N PRO A 219 4.44 -3.80 4.21
CA PRO A 219 3.33 -2.98 3.70
C PRO A 219 2.43 -3.70 2.67
N ILE A 220 2.81 -4.89 2.20
CA ILE A 220 1.91 -5.79 1.46
C ILE A 220 0.66 -6.09 2.31
N THR A 221 0.79 -6.09 3.64
CA THR A 221 -0.32 -6.32 4.54
C THR A 221 -1.20 -5.08 4.66
N ILE A 222 -0.66 -3.86 4.77
CA ILE A 222 -1.42 -2.65 5.13
C ILE A 222 -2.37 -2.18 4.01
N PHE A 223 -1.94 -2.26 2.74
CA PHE A 223 -2.80 -1.83 1.62
C PHE A 223 -3.96 -2.82 1.37
N THR A 224 -3.72 -4.10 1.63
CA THR A 224 -4.68 -5.19 1.44
C THR A 224 -5.65 -5.32 2.63
N THR A 225 -5.15 -5.18 3.88
CA THR A 225 -6.00 -5.29 5.09
C THR A 225 -6.90 -4.09 5.32
N MET A 226 -6.49 -2.85 5.00
CA MET A 226 -7.31 -1.67 5.30
C MET A 226 -8.58 -1.56 4.41
N CYS A 227 -8.58 -2.14 3.21
CA CYS A 227 -9.75 -2.10 2.31
C CYS A 227 -10.67 -3.33 2.40
N GLN A 228 -10.24 -4.46 2.97
CA GLN A 228 -10.98 -5.73 2.90
C GLN A 228 -11.66 -6.18 4.22
N LEU A 229 -11.37 -5.54 5.36
CA LEU A 229 -11.85 -6.02 6.69
C LEU A 229 -13.29 -5.61 7.08
N LYS A 230 -14.06 -4.99 6.18
CA LYS A 230 -15.44 -4.52 6.49
C LYS A 230 -16.55 -5.52 6.12
N LEU A 231 -16.21 -6.73 5.65
CA LEU A 231 -17.16 -7.67 5.05
C LEU A 231 -17.43 -8.98 5.83
N LEU A 232 -16.86 -9.17 7.02
CA LEU A 232 -16.99 -10.41 7.78
C LEU A 232 -17.71 -10.24 9.13
N GLN A 233 -18.77 -9.43 9.17
CA GLN A 233 -19.71 -9.42 10.31
C GLN A 233 -20.93 -10.26 9.95
N ASN A 234 -20.94 -11.50 10.44
CA ASN A 234 -22.10 -12.22 10.98
C ASN A 234 -21.65 -13.65 11.29
N PHE A 235 -21.53 -14.01 12.58
CA PHE A 235 -21.84 -15.34 13.12
C PHE A 235 -21.78 -15.29 14.67
N GLU A 236 -22.67 -16.07 15.29
CA GLU A 236 -23.12 -15.97 16.68
C GLU A 236 -22.10 -16.32 17.78
N MET A 237 -22.53 -16.01 19.01
CA MET A 237 -21.81 -15.87 20.26
C MET A 237 -21.29 -17.17 20.88
N GLU A 238 -20.10 -17.12 21.46
CA GLU A 238 -19.83 -17.61 22.82
C GLU A 238 -18.64 -16.84 23.42
N GLN A 239 -18.70 -16.58 24.74
CA GLN A 239 -17.69 -15.80 25.46
C GLN A 239 -16.60 -16.71 26.04
N ASN A 240 -15.36 -16.22 25.96
CA ASN A 240 -14.15 -16.77 26.56
C ASN A 240 -13.48 -17.95 25.82
N GLU A 241 -13.48 -17.90 24.50
CA GLU A 241 -12.67 -18.80 23.69
C GLU A 241 -11.18 -18.39 23.65
N PHE A 242 -10.31 -19.39 23.74
CA PHE A 242 -8.87 -19.23 23.48
C PHE A 242 -8.63 -18.65 22.07
N PRO A 243 -7.49 -17.97 21.81
CA PRO A 243 -7.17 -17.54 20.45
C PRO A 243 -7.13 -18.73 19.49
N VAL A 244 -7.92 -18.64 18.42
CA VAL A 244 -8.02 -19.69 17.42
C VAL A 244 -6.85 -19.57 16.45
N ARG A 245 -6.18 -20.69 16.18
CA ARG A 245 -5.12 -20.80 15.18
C ARG A 245 -5.61 -21.63 14.01
N PHE A 246 -5.83 -20.98 12.87
CA PHE A 246 -6.39 -21.66 11.69
C PHE A 246 -5.40 -22.69 11.13
N GLY A 247 -5.92 -23.82 10.62
CA GLY A 247 -5.14 -24.82 9.89
C GLY A 247 -4.18 -25.66 10.74
N MET A 248 -4.37 -25.72 12.07
CA MET A 248 -3.60 -26.63 12.95
C MET A 248 -3.92 -28.11 12.73
N ASP A 249 -5.14 -28.42 12.28
CA ASP A 249 -5.63 -29.78 12.09
C ASP A 249 -5.65 -30.21 10.61
N ASP A 250 -5.04 -29.41 9.72
CA ASP A 250 -4.92 -29.77 8.31
C ASP A 250 -3.94 -30.97 8.16
N PRO A 251 -4.41 -32.14 7.69
CA PRO A 251 -3.60 -33.35 7.59
C PRO A 251 -2.44 -33.23 6.59
N ASN A 252 -2.48 -32.24 5.69
CA ASN A 252 -1.42 -32.00 4.72
C ASN A 252 -0.33 -31.04 5.23
N THR A 253 -0.45 -30.55 6.47
CA THR A 253 0.54 -29.61 7.03
C THR A 253 1.83 -30.33 7.41
N THR A 254 2.94 -29.87 6.82
CA THR A 254 4.28 -30.28 7.21
C THR A 254 4.87 -29.31 8.23
N TRP A 255 5.19 -29.83 9.42
CA TRP A 255 5.75 -29.08 10.53
C TRP A 255 7.27 -29.18 10.58
N ARG A 256 7.96 -28.11 10.98
CA ARG A 256 9.44 -28.09 11.12
C ARG A 256 9.93 -28.98 12.27
N HIS A 257 9.20 -28.97 13.38
CA HIS A 257 9.58 -29.62 14.64
C HIS A 257 8.43 -30.44 15.25
N GLY A 258 7.49 -30.91 14.42
CA GLY A 258 6.24 -31.53 14.87
C GLY A 258 5.13 -30.52 15.16
N LYS A 259 3.90 -31.03 15.36
CA LYS A 259 2.72 -30.20 15.63
C LYS A 259 2.90 -29.47 16.98
N PRO A 260 2.85 -28.12 17.02
CA PRO A 260 3.04 -27.39 18.26
C PRO A 260 1.85 -27.54 19.22
N ASP A 261 2.12 -27.62 20.52
CA ASP A 261 1.11 -27.55 21.58
C ASP A 261 1.10 -26.14 22.20
N TYR A 262 -0.06 -25.48 22.19
CA TYR A 262 -0.25 -24.13 22.70
C TYR A 262 -0.95 -24.07 24.06
N THR A 263 -1.21 -25.19 24.72
CA THR A 263 -1.96 -25.24 25.99
C THR A 263 -1.36 -24.31 27.04
N VAL A 264 -0.04 -24.39 27.27
CA VAL A 264 0.66 -23.54 28.25
C VAL A 264 0.65 -22.06 27.85
N VAL A 265 0.87 -21.77 26.57
CA VAL A 265 0.91 -20.40 26.03
C VAL A 265 -0.47 -19.75 26.11
N ASN A 266 -1.53 -20.49 25.78
CA ASN A 266 -2.91 -20.03 25.86
C ASN A 266 -3.31 -19.73 27.32
N ASN A 267 -2.94 -20.59 28.27
CA ASN A 267 -3.18 -20.34 29.69
C ASN A 267 -2.42 -19.13 30.23
N LYS A 268 -1.20 -18.89 29.76
CA LYS A 268 -0.44 -17.68 30.09
C LYS A 268 -1.09 -16.44 29.48
N TYR A 269 -1.48 -16.51 28.21
CA TYR A 269 -2.18 -15.42 27.51
C TYR A 269 -3.48 -15.03 28.23
N MET A 270 -4.30 -15.99 28.63
CA MET A 270 -5.56 -15.72 29.32
C MET A 270 -5.37 -15.10 30.70
N ARG A 271 -4.24 -15.36 31.38
CA ARG A 271 -3.87 -14.72 32.65
C ARG A 271 -3.32 -13.31 32.47
N GLU A 272 -2.59 -13.07 31.38
CA GLU A 272 -1.86 -11.81 31.16
C GLU A 272 -2.59 -10.82 30.25
N LYS A 273 -3.65 -11.23 29.55
CA LYS A 273 -4.42 -10.34 28.69
C LYS A 273 -5.08 -9.22 29.51
N SER A 274 -4.90 -7.99 29.07
CA SER A 274 -5.49 -6.80 29.71
C SER A 274 -6.77 -6.33 29.03
N LYS A 275 -7.08 -6.84 27.84
CA LYS A 275 -8.26 -6.48 27.05
C LYS A 275 -8.96 -7.75 26.58
N ASN A 276 -10.29 -7.75 26.70
CA ASN A 276 -11.16 -8.76 26.12
C ASN A 276 -11.81 -8.18 24.87
N HIS A 277 -11.65 -8.87 23.74
CA HIS A 277 -12.32 -8.50 22.50
C HIS A 277 -13.63 -9.27 22.36
N GLN A 278 -14.68 -8.59 21.92
CA GLN A 278 -15.98 -9.22 21.70
C GLN A 278 -15.87 -10.24 20.56
N THR A 279 -16.51 -11.39 20.69
CA THR A 279 -16.60 -12.38 19.61
C THR A 279 -17.22 -11.75 18.36
N GLY A 280 -16.60 -11.95 17.19
CA GLY A 280 -16.97 -11.30 15.94
C GLY A 280 -16.50 -9.84 15.79
N SER A 281 -15.82 -9.27 16.78
CA SER A 281 -15.22 -7.93 16.63
C SER A 281 -14.00 -7.98 15.71
N LEU A 282 -13.69 -6.83 15.10
CA LEU A 282 -12.51 -6.69 14.25
C LEU A 282 -11.23 -7.02 15.03
N GLU A 283 -11.15 -6.56 16.27
CA GLU A 283 -10.02 -6.79 17.15
C GLU A 283 -9.82 -8.27 17.45
N LYS A 284 -10.91 -9.03 17.67
CA LYS A 284 -10.83 -10.48 17.87
C LYS A 284 -10.36 -11.20 16.60
N THR A 285 -10.83 -10.78 15.44
CA THR A 285 -10.39 -11.32 14.14
C THR A 285 -8.91 -11.05 13.90
N VAL A 286 -8.46 -9.81 14.18
CA VAL A 286 -7.05 -9.43 14.07
C VAL A 286 -6.19 -10.21 15.06
N GLU A 287 -6.64 -10.40 16.29
CA GLU A 287 -5.96 -11.24 17.30
C GLU A 287 -5.75 -12.67 16.77
N ASN A 288 -6.81 -13.32 16.31
CA ASN A 288 -6.74 -14.70 15.78
C ASN A 288 -5.85 -14.79 14.53
N LEU A 289 -5.90 -13.79 13.65
CA LEU A 289 -5.07 -13.74 12.44
C LEU A 289 -3.58 -13.61 12.79
N VAL A 290 -3.23 -12.72 13.72
CA VAL A 290 -1.84 -12.56 14.17
C VAL A 290 -1.35 -13.84 14.83
N LYS A 291 -2.16 -14.48 15.68
CA LYS A 291 -1.77 -15.74 16.35
C LYS A 291 -1.61 -16.91 15.37
N SER A 292 -2.44 -16.95 14.33
CA SER A 292 -2.30 -17.92 13.25
C SER A 292 -1.02 -17.67 12.47
N TRP A 293 -0.75 -16.43 12.06
CA TRP A 293 0.47 -16.07 11.35
C TRP A 293 1.74 -16.37 12.15
N GLU A 294 1.75 -16.04 13.45
CA GLU A 294 2.86 -16.36 14.36
C GLU A 294 3.14 -17.86 14.36
N MET A 295 2.10 -18.70 14.49
CA MET A 295 2.23 -20.16 14.44
C MET A 295 2.79 -20.64 13.09
N GLU A 296 2.22 -20.16 11.98
CA GLU A 296 2.58 -20.61 10.65
C GLU A 296 4.00 -20.24 10.27
N SER A 297 4.38 -18.99 10.52
CA SER A 297 5.73 -18.48 10.19
C SER A 297 6.84 -19.18 10.98
N THR A 298 6.55 -19.62 12.20
CA THR A 298 7.53 -20.26 13.07
C THR A 298 7.58 -21.78 12.92
N HIS A 299 6.44 -22.44 12.71
CA HIS A 299 6.35 -23.90 12.79
C HIS A 299 6.10 -24.60 11.44
N LYS A 300 5.51 -23.95 10.43
CA LYS A 300 5.27 -24.62 9.13
C LYS A 300 6.54 -24.60 8.27
N SER A 301 6.84 -25.73 7.64
CA SER A 301 8.04 -25.92 6.82
C SER A 301 7.96 -25.20 5.47
N ASP A 302 6.76 -25.15 4.87
CA ASP A 302 6.52 -24.51 3.57
C ASP A 302 5.97 -23.07 3.72
N LEU A 303 6.75 -22.09 3.25
CA LEU A 303 6.38 -20.68 3.23
C LEU A 303 5.26 -20.36 2.22
N LYS A 304 5.03 -21.21 1.20
CA LYS A 304 3.93 -21.02 0.23
C LYS A 304 2.57 -21.28 0.86
N VAL A 305 2.48 -22.20 1.82
CA VAL A 305 1.24 -22.49 2.56
C VAL A 305 0.86 -21.32 3.47
N VAL A 306 1.86 -20.67 4.09
CA VAL A 306 1.68 -19.49 4.97
C VAL A 306 1.00 -18.31 4.26
N LEU A 307 1.23 -18.15 2.95
CA LEU A 307 0.64 -17.08 2.16
C LEU A 307 -0.74 -17.44 1.58
N THR A 308 -1.03 -18.72 1.38
CA THR A 308 -2.26 -19.18 0.72
C THR A 308 -3.50 -18.97 1.61
N TYR A 309 -3.40 -19.25 2.92
CA TYR A 309 -4.54 -19.15 3.85
C TYR A 309 -4.93 -17.71 4.18
N ILE A 310 -3.98 -16.77 4.20
CA ILE A 310 -4.29 -15.33 4.35
C ILE A 310 -5.17 -14.85 3.18
N VAL A 311 -4.99 -15.42 1.98
CA VAL A 311 -5.81 -15.09 0.80
C VAL A 311 -7.18 -15.80 0.84
N THR A 312 -7.26 -17.01 1.40
CA THR A 312 -8.53 -17.78 1.45
C THR A 312 -9.49 -17.28 2.53
N ILE A 313 -8.99 -16.82 3.69
CA ILE A 313 -9.82 -16.21 4.74
C ILE A 313 -10.43 -14.87 4.27
N VAL A 314 -9.83 -14.23 3.26
CA VAL A 314 -10.25 -12.95 2.68
C VAL A 314 -11.34 -13.11 1.58
N ASN A 315 -11.63 -14.33 1.13
CA ASN A 315 -12.71 -14.64 0.20
C ASN A 315 -13.37 -15.99 0.56
N PRO A 316 -14.44 -16.02 1.38
CA PRO A 316 -15.35 -17.16 1.42
C PRO A 316 -16.07 -17.39 0.08
#